data_AF-A0AAN7UZQ5-F1
#
_entry.id   AF-A0AAN7UZQ5-F1
#
_cell.length_a   1.000
_cell.length_b   1.000
_cell.length_c   1.000
_cell.angle_alpha   90.00
_cell.angle_beta   90.00
_cell.angle_gamma   90.00
#
_symmetry.space_group_name_H-M   'P 1'
#
loop_
_entity.id
_entity.type
_entity.pdbx_description
1 polymer ?
#
loop_
_entity_poly.entity_id
_entity_poly.type
_entity_poly.pdbx_seq_one_letter_code
_entity_poly.pdbx_strand_id
1 'polypeptide(L)'
;MSSSPSRVSKTQRGLVTTHTQSKPSESNASCCSIASHECALASCSVLLSPCISSYAWIIDDLLKSHGITDPLLDPRVWHSVDSRTSSCRSAGSFGCHSTPKTTPGRRHRKICLVESRRKEATQAFLQKIKDADLRRKGGEREWVAVYDWRVLETITEQELQEKPARGKDPWRRFYVGLV
;
A
#
# COMPACT_ATOMS: atom_id res chain seq x y z
N MET A 1 57.99 -53.23 26.76
CA MET A 1 58.32 -53.66 25.39
C MET A 1 57.03 -53.78 24.62
N SER A 2 56.99 -53.22 23.40
CA SER A 2 56.00 -53.48 22.33
C SER A 2 54.57 -52.96 22.57
N SER A 3 53.80 -52.39 21.64
CA SER A 3 53.96 -51.87 20.28
C SER A 3 52.66 -51.10 19.96
N SER A 4 52.74 -50.08 19.10
CA SER A 4 51.67 -49.23 18.54
C SER A 4 50.68 -49.99 17.60
N PRO A 5 49.84 -49.35 16.74
CA PRO A 5 48.82 -48.27 16.86
C PRO A 5 47.47 -48.61 16.14
N SER A 6 46.55 -47.64 16.02
CA SER A 6 45.38 -47.49 15.09
C SER A 6 44.01 -47.53 15.79
N ARG A 7 42.98 -46.74 15.46
CA ARG A 7 42.62 -46.10 14.18
C ARG A 7 41.58 -44.99 14.43
N VAL A 8 41.86 -43.81 13.88
CA VAL A 8 40.98 -42.82 13.21
C VAL A 8 39.48 -42.83 13.57
N SER A 9 39.04 -41.80 14.31
CA SER A 9 37.63 -41.38 14.37
C SER A 9 37.24 -40.70 13.06
N LYS A 10 36.27 -41.27 12.35
CA LYS A 10 35.79 -40.81 11.06
C LYS A 10 34.84 -39.62 11.25
N THR A 11 35.26 -38.47 10.72
CA THR A 11 34.47 -37.27 10.48
C THR A 11 33.16 -37.59 9.74
N GLN A 12 32.01 -37.43 10.39
CA GLN A 12 30.75 -37.29 9.68
C GLN A 12 30.68 -35.85 9.15
N ARG A 13 30.80 -35.74 7.82
CA ARG A 13 30.49 -34.52 7.06
C ARG A 13 29.03 -34.17 7.31
N GLY A 14 28.80 -33.13 8.11
CA GLY A 14 27.56 -32.36 8.02
C GLY A 14 27.48 -31.79 6.62
N LEU A 15 26.44 -32.17 5.89
CA LEU A 15 26.07 -31.56 4.63
C LEU A 15 25.65 -30.12 4.96
N VAL A 16 26.60 -29.20 4.87
CA VAL A 16 26.33 -27.76 4.94
C VAL A 16 25.64 -27.42 3.62
N THR A 17 24.31 -27.54 3.62
CA THR A 17 23.48 -26.92 2.60
C THR A 17 23.73 -25.41 2.74
N THR A 18 24.47 -24.88 1.79
CA THR A 18 24.63 -23.46 1.57
C THR A 18 23.25 -22.84 1.50
N HIS A 19 22.82 -22.24 2.59
CA HIS A 19 21.74 -21.26 2.59
C HIS A 19 22.28 -20.08 1.78
N THR A 20 22.04 -20.12 0.48
CA THR A 20 22.10 -18.94 -0.37
C THR A 20 21.10 -17.97 0.24
N GLN A 21 21.60 -17.07 1.08
CA GLN A 21 20.88 -15.87 1.47
C GLN A 21 20.61 -15.11 0.18
N SER A 22 19.46 -15.39 -0.41
CA SER A 22 18.78 -14.47 -1.28
C SER A 22 18.57 -13.21 -0.43
N LYS A 23 19.48 -12.26 -0.60
CA LYS A 23 19.30 -10.86 -0.25
C LYS A 23 17.85 -10.52 -0.61
N PRO A 24 17.01 -10.00 0.31
CA PRO A 24 15.73 -9.47 -0.11
C PRO A 24 16.09 -8.33 -1.05
N SER A 25 15.98 -8.59 -2.36
CA SER A 25 15.89 -7.55 -3.34
C SER A 25 14.71 -6.73 -2.87
N GLU A 26 14.98 -5.50 -2.45
CA GLU A 26 13.98 -4.46 -2.32
C GLU A 26 13.37 -4.30 -3.72
N SER A 27 12.42 -5.18 -4.02
CA SER A 27 11.58 -5.08 -5.17
C SER A 27 10.84 -3.78 -4.94
N ASN A 28 11.13 -2.79 -5.78
CA ASN A 28 10.33 -1.59 -5.96
C ASN A 28 8.93 -2.00 -6.43
N ALA A 29 8.18 -2.66 -5.56
CA ALA A 29 6.85 -3.18 -5.81
C ALA A 29 5.89 -2.02 -5.64
N SER A 30 5.91 -1.10 -6.61
CA SER A 30 4.90 -0.04 -6.74
C SER A 30 3.55 -0.57 -7.23
N CYS A 31 3.32 -1.87 -7.13
CA CYS A 31 2.13 -2.55 -7.64
C CYS A 31 1.53 -3.39 -6.51
N CYS A 32 0.20 -3.40 -6.43
CA CYS A 32 -0.54 -4.25 -5.51
C CYS A 32 -0.17 -5.72 -5.73
N SER A 33 0.18 -6.43 -4.64
CA SER A 33 0.53 -7.85 -4.68
C SER A 33 -0.69 -8.76 -4.79
N ILE A 34 -1.90 -8.22 -4.61
CA ILE A 34 -3.17 -8.96 -4.60
C ILE A 34 -3.82 -8.89 -5.98
N ALA A 35 -4.22 -7.68 -6.42
CA ALA A 35 -4.96 -7.47 -7.66
C ALA A 35 -4.14 -6.79 -8.78
N SER A 36 -2.84 -6.58 -8.61
CA SER A 36 -1.97 -5.95 -9.61
C SER A 36 -2.54 -4.60 -10.11
N HIS A 37 -2.82 -4.45 -11.41
CA HIS A 37 -3.38 -3.23 -12.00
C HIS A 37 -4.89 -3.07 -11.82
N GLU A 38 -5.59 -4.14 -11.47
CA GLU A 38 -7.03 -4.12 -11.20
C GLU A 38 -7.35 -3.69 -9.77
N CYS A 39 -6.31 -3.48 -8.94
CA CYS A 39 -6.46 -3.01 -7.58
C CYS A 39 -7.30 -1.72 -7.50
N ALA A 40 -8.27 -1.72 -6.58
CA ALA A 40 -9.15 -0.60 -6.34
C ALA A 40 -8.39 0.66 -5.90
N LEU A 41 -7.18 0.48 -5.34
CA LEU A 41 -6.30 1.53 -4.86
C LEU A 41 -5.20 1.94 -5.85
N ALA A 42 -5.04 1.27 -6.99
CA ALA A 42 -3.94 1.51 -7.93
C ALA A 42 -3.85 2.96 -8.46
N SER A 43 -4.98 3.68 -8.48
CA SER A 43 -5.06 5.08 -8.91
C SER A 43 -5.37 6.05 -7.78
N CYS A 44 -5.18 5.64 -6.53
CA CYS A 44 -5.43 6.47 -5.35
C CYS A 44 -4.14 7.09 -4.83
N SER A 45 -4.19 8.38 -4.51
CA SER A 45 -3.24 9.00 -3.59
C SER A 45 -3.90 9.05 -2.22
N VAL A 46 -3.21 8.57 -1.19
CA VAL A 46 -3.78 8.34 0.14
C VAL A 46 -3.16 9.28 1.14
N LEU A 47 -4.02 10.05 1.81
CA LEU A 47 -3.70 10.77 3.03
C LEU A 47 -4.23 9.96 4.22
N LEU A 48 -3.41 9.81 5.25
CA LEU A 48 -3.74 9.02 6.43
C LEU A 48 -3.87 9.93 7.65
N SER A 49 -4.95 9.75 8.42
CA SER A 49 -5.09 10.48 9.68
C SER A 49 -4.03 10.06 10.69
N PRO A 50 -3.51 10.98 11.53
CA PRO A 50 -2.53 10.65 12.57
C PRO A 50 -3.01 9.61 13.58
N CYS A 51 -4.34 9.43 13.72
CA CYS A 51 -4.90 8.46 14.66
C CYS A 51 -4.63 7.01 14.29
N ILE A 52 -4.31 6.74 13.02
CA ILE A 52 -4.10 5.39 12.49
C ILE A 52 -2.73 5.22 11.85
N SER A 53 -1.89 6.25 11.86
CA SER A 53 -0.54 6.21 11.28
C SER A 53 0.44 5.35 12.08
N SER A 54 0.13 5.05 13.34
CA SER A 54 0.92 4.15 14.19
C SER A 54 0.44 2.69 14.13
N TYR A 55 -0.62 2.40 13.39
CA TYR A 55 -1.15 1.04 13.28
C TYR A 55 -0.33 0.29 12.25
N ALA A 56 0.70 -0.45 12.71
CA ALA A 56 1.60 -1.22 11.86
C ALA A 56 0.84 -2.08 10.85
N TRP A 57 -0.22 -2.76 11.29
CA TRP A 57 -1.02 -3.59 10.41
C TRP A 57 -1.75 -2.81 9.27
N ILE A 58 -2.03 -1.52 9.44
CA ILE A 58 -2.57 -0.69 8.35
C ILE A 58 -1.45 -0.32 7.38
N ILE A 59 -0.30 0.11 7.90
CA ILE A 59 0.83 0.61 7.09
C ILE A 59 1.56 -0.55 6.39
N ASP A 60 2.02 -1.51 7.19
CA ASP A 60 2.94 -2.56 6.81
C ASP A 60 2.26 -3.77 6.17
N ASP A 61 0.96 -3.99 6.45
CA ASP A 61 0.21 -5.08 5.84
C ASP A 61 -0.77 -4.54 4.78
N LEU A 62 -1.83 -3.84 5.18
CA LEU A 62 -2.89 -3.45 4.26
C LEU A 62 -2.39 -2.51 3.16
N LEU A 63 -1.89 -1.32 3.50
CA LEU A 63 -1.44 -0.35 2.50
C LEU A 63 -0.28 -0.89 1.66
N LYS A 64 0.68 -1.55 2.30
CA LYS A 64 1.83 -2.15 1.61
C LYS A 64 1.42 -3.24 0.62
N SER A 65 0.46 -4.10 0.97
CA SER A 65 -0.06 -5.13 0.04
C SER A 65 -0.72 -4.51 -1.21
N HIS A 66 -1.23 -3.29 -1.10
CA HIS A 66 -1.78 -2.51 -2.21
C HIS A 66 -0.73 -1.64 -2.94
N GLY A 67 0.55 -1.76 -2.59
CA GLY A 67 1.65 -1.01 -3.21
C GLY A 67 1.79 0.42 -2.69
N ILE A 68 1.18 0.75 -1.54
CA ILE A 68 1.26 2.06 -0.90
C ILE A 68 2.27 1.96 0.26
N THR A 69 3.52 2.36 0.01
CA THR A 69 4.62 2.19 0.98
C THR A 69 4.93 3.45 1.80
N ASP A 70 4.51 4.63 1.35
CA ASP A 70 4.74 5.90 2.05
C ASP A 70 3.46 6.75 2.04
N PRO A 71 2.48 6.41 2.90
CA PRO A 71 1.24 7.18 2.99
C PRO A 71 1.51 8.55 3.58
N LEU A 72 0.90 9.58 2.98
CA LEU A 72 1.11 10.95 3.42
C LEU A 72 0.30 11.24 4.68
N LEU A 73 0.89 11.98 5.61
CA LEU A 73 0.25 12.35 6.89
C LEU A 73 -0.12 13.84 6.95
N ASP A 74 0.54 14.67 6.15
CA ASP A 74 0.35 16.12 6.13
C ASP A 74 -0.41 16.53 4.86
N PRO A 75 -1.62 17.13 4.98
CA PRO A 75 -2.37 17.67 3.85
C PRO A 75 -1.57 18.69 3.01
N ARG A 76 -0.68 19.47 3.63
CA ARG A 76 0.11 20.50 2.93
C ARG A 76 1.17 19.89 2.04
N VAL A 77 1.85 18.85 2.53
CA VAL A 77 2.81 18.08 1.72
C VAL A 77 2.06 17.36 0.60
N TRP A 78 0.90 16.79 0.91
CA TRP A 78 0.07 16.08 -0.07
C TRP A 78 -0.45 16.94 -1.22
N HIS A 79 -0.64 18.24 -0.98
CA HIS A 79 -0.95 19.21 -2.04
C HIS A 79 0.17 19.28 -3.10
N SER A 80 1.42 19.30 -2.65
CA SER A 80 2.60 19.46 -3.51
C SER A 80 2.92 18.22 -4.36
N VAL A 81 2.43 17.05 -3.96
CA VAL A 81 2.61 15.81 -4.71
C VAL A 81 1.64 15.81 -5.89
N ASP A 82 2.15 16.17 -7.07
CA ASP A 82 1.44 16.01 -8.33
C ASP A 82 0.99 14.55 -8.47
N SER A 83 -0.28 14.34 -8.84
CA SER A 83 -0.90 13.00 -8.93
C SER A 83 -0.23 12.01 -9.89
N ARG A 84 0.87 12.40 -10.56
CA ARG A 84 1.64 11.57 -11.50
C ARG A 84 2.53 10.53 -10.82
N THR A 85 2.70 10.57 -9.50
CA THR A 85 3.61 9.65 -8.79
C THR A 85 3.03 8.27 -8.51
N SER A 86 1.72 8.04 -8.68
CA SER A 86 1.11 6.71 -8.43
C SER A 86 1.01 5.82 -9.66
N SER A 87 1.45 6.27 -10.84
CA SER A 87 1.67 5.34 -11.95
C SER A 87 2.88 4.50 -11.55
N CYS A 88 2.66 3.21 -11.35
CA CYS A 88 3.68 2.19 -11.30
C CYS A 88 4.79 2.55 -12.29
N ARG A 89 5.88 3.13 -11.77
CA ARG A 89 7.00 3.57 -12.59
C ARG A 89 7.69 2.28 -12.97
N SER A 90 7.35 1.76 -14.14
CA SER A 90 8.12 0.72 -14.81
C SER A 90 9.51 1.28 -15.11
N ALA A 91 10.36 1.35 -14.09
CA ALA A 91 11.78 1.55 -14.22
C ALA A 91 12.40 0.17 -14.41
N GLY A 92 12.61 -0.19 -15.68
CA GLY A 92 13.57 -1.22 -16.06
C GLY A 92 13.16 -2.67 -15.78
N SER A 93 12.64 -3.29 -16.83
CA SER A 93 12.88 -4.69 -17.25
C SER A 93 12.57 -5.87 -16.30
N PHE A 94 11.74 -6.76 -16.85
CA PHE A 94 11.41 -8.15 -16.49
C PHE A 94 10.26 -8.38 -15.50
N GLY A 95 9.12 -8.80 -16.06
CA GLY A 95 8.13 -9.61 -15.33
C GLY A 95 6.71 -9.06 -15.15
N CYS A 96 6.20 -8.21 -16.04
CA CYS A 96 4.75 -8.05 -16.18
C CYS A 96 4.41 -7.85 -17.66
N HIS A 97 4.32 -8.96 -18.40
CA HIS A 97 3.86 -8.97 -19.78
C HIS A 97 2.34 -8.86 -19.82
N SER A 98 1.85 -7.67 -19.50
CA SER A 98 0.52 -7.23 -19.90
C SER A 98 0.72 -5.87 -20.55
N THR A 99 0.62 -5.82 -21.87
CA THR A 99 0.61 -4.58 -22.65
C THR A 99 -0.27 -3.55 -21.92
N PRO A 100 0.22 -2.35 -21.57
CA PRO A 100 -0.63 -1.36 -20.94
C PRO A 100 -1.65 -0.95 -21.99
N LYS A 101 -2.85 -1.50 -21.90
CA LYS A 101 -4.01 -0.96 -22.58
C LYS A 101 -4.29 0.35 -21.86
N THR A 102 -3.59 1.40 -22.29
CA THR A 102 -3.74 2.75 -21.75
C THR A 102 -5.19 3.14 -21.97
N THR A 103 -6.03 2.90 -20.98
CA THR A 103 -7.36 3.48 -20.93
C THR A 103 -7.12 4.97 -20.68
N PRO A 104 -7.44 5.85 -21.64
CA PRO A 104 -7.29 7.27 -21.44
C PRO A 104 -8.29 7.68 -20.35
N GLY A 105 -7.80 8.13 -19.19
CA GLY A 105 -8.64 8.87 -18.25
C GLY A 105 -8.95 8.24 -16.90
N ARG A 106 -8.18 7.26 -16.38
CA ARG A 106 -8.27 6.93 -14.94
C ARG A 106 -7.72 8.12 -14.13
N ARG A 107 -8.59 9.08 -13.81
CA ARG A 107 -8.26 10.25 -12.96
C ARG A 107 -7.72 9.73 -11.63
N HIS A 108 -6.52 10.14 -11.26
CA HIS A 108 -5.96 9.86 -9.94
C HIS A 108 -6.91 10.44 -8.88
N ARG A 109 -7.36 9.59 -7.94
CA ARG A 109 -8.30 9.97 -6.89
C ARG A 109 -7.53 10.29 -5.62
N LYS A 110 -7.79 11.45 -5.02
CA LYS A 110 -7.30 11.78 -3.68
C LYS A 110 -8.30 11.27 -2.65
N ILE A 111 -7.86 10.40 -1.76
CA ILE A 111 -8.67 9.87 -0.66
C ILE A 111 -7.98 10.10 0.68
N CYS A 112 -8.79 10.31 1.72
CA CYS A 112 -8.34 10.41 3.09
C CYS A 112 -8.88 9.22 3.89
N LEU A 113 -8.02 8.53 4.62
CA LEU A 113 -8.38 7.44 5.51
C LEU A 113 -8.34 7.90 6.97
N VAL A 114 -9.44 7.66 7.70
CA VAL A 114 -9.62 8.10 9.08
C VAL A 114 -10.10 6.96 9.97
N GLU A 115 -10.04 7.14 11.30
CA GLU A 115 -10.76 6.31 12.26
C GLU A 115 -12.08 6.98 12.65
N SER A 116 -13.17 6.60 12.00
CA SER A 116 -14.49 7.21 12.19
C SER A 116 -15.01 7.11 13.63
N ARG A 117 -14.54 6.11 14.41
CA ARG A 117 -14.92 5.95 15.82
C ARG A 117 -14.32 7.05 16.71
N ARG A 118 -13.22 7.70 16.29
CA ARG A 118 -12.61 8.84 17.00
C ARG A 118 -13.11 10.16 16.40
N LYS A 119 -14.35 10.51 16.72
CA LYS A 119 -15.09 11.64 16.10
C LYS A 119 -14.35 12.98 16.20
N GLU A 120 -13.92 13.37 17.40
CA GLU A 120 -13.28 14.66 17.64
C GLU A 120 -11.93 14.78 16.92
N ALA A 121 -11.09 13.75 17.03
CA ALA A 121 -9.80 13.72 16.35
C ALA A 121 -9.96 13.70 14.83
N THR A 122 -10.95 12.97 14.32
CA THR A 122 -11.30 12.97 12.89
C THR A 122 -11.75 14.37 12.46
N GLN A 123 -12.66 15.01 13.18
CA GLN A 123 -13.13 16.34 12.84
C GLN A 123 -12.00 17.37 12.86
N ALA A 124 -11.12 17.33 13.86
CA ALA A 124 -9.95 18.21 13.93
C ALA A 124 -8.99 17.99 12.74
N PHE A 125 -8.77 16.74 12.34
CA PHE A 125 -7.95 16.44 11.17
C PHE A 125 -8.61 16.89 9.86
N LEU A 126 -9.91 16.67 9.70
CA LEU A 126 -10.67 17.16 8.54
C LEU A 126 -10.64 18.69 8.43
N GLN A 127 -10.63 19.40 9.57
CA GLN A 127 -10.45 20.85 9.57
C GLN A 127 -9.06 21.23 9.03
N LYS A 128 -7.99 20.54 9.43
CA LYS A 128 -6.64 20.77 8.87
C LYS A 128 -6.57 20.57 7.36
N ILE A 129 -7.33 19.61 6.81
CA ILE A 129 -7.41 19.41 5.35
C ILE A 129 -8.08 20.61 4.68
N LYS A 130 -9.17 21.13 5.27
CA LYS A 130 -9.86 22.32 4.76
C LYS A 130 -8.95 23.55 4.82
N ASP A 131 -8.23 23.73 5.93
CA ASP A 131 -7.32 24.85 6.15
C ASP A 131 -6.06 24.79 5.28
N ALA A 132 -5.74 23.62 4.71
CA ALA A 132 -4.68 23.48 3.72
C ALA A 132 -5.06 24.05 2.35
N ASP A 133 -6.33 24.42 2.14
CA ASP A 133 -6.88 24.99 0.89
C ASP A 133 -6.35 24.27 -0.35
N LEU A 134 -6.63 22.96 -0.42
CA LEU A 134 -6.14 22.13 -1.51
C LEU A 134 -6.75 22.62 -2.83
N ARG A 135 -5.88 23.08 -3.74
CA ARG A 135 -6.28 23.63 -5.04
C ARG A 135 -5.62 22.92 -6.20
N ARG A 136 -6.36 22.73 -7.29
CA ARG A 136 -5.82 22.22 -8.55
C ARG A 136 -5.01 23.30 -9.27
N LYS A 137 -4.26 22.91 -10.31
CA LYS A 137 -3.48 23.85 -11.15
C LYS A 137 -4.32 24.95 -11.81
N GLY A 138 -5.64 24.78 -11.89
CA GLY A 138 -6.59 25.80 -12.36
C GLY A 138 -7.18 26.69 -11.26
N GLY A 139 -6.70 26.61 -10.02
CA GLY A 139 -7.19 27.42 -8.89
C GLY A 139 -8.51 26.93 -8.28
N GLU A 140 -9.16 25.93 -8.87
CA GLU A 140 -10.34 25.27 -8.31
C GLU A 140 -10.00 24.46 -7.06
N ARG A 141 -10.94 24.42 -6.10
CA ARG A 141 -10.83 23.57 -4.92
C ARG A 141 -10.77 22.10 -5.30
N GLU A 142 -9.81 21.40 -4.73
CA GLU A 142 -9.65 19.96 -4.85
C GLU A 142 -10.41 19.26 -3.72
N TRP A 143 -11.47 18.54 -4.08
CA TRP A 143 -12.27 17.76 -3.14
C TRP A 143 -11.62 16.41 -2.84
N VAL A 144 -11.62 16.04 -1.56
CA VAL A 144 -11.06 14.79 -1.04
C VAL A 144 -12.18 13.95 -0.43
N ALA A 145 -12.34 12.72 -0.94
CA ALA A 145 -13.25 11.76 -0.35
C ALA A 145 -12.64 11.15 0.92
N VAL A 146 -13.42 11.10 1.99
CA VAL A 146 -13.00 10.61 3.31
C VAL A 146 -13.68 9.27 3.58
N TYR A 147 -12.89 8.27 3.96
CA TYR A 147 -13.36 6.93 4.30
C TYR A 147 -12.81 6.47 5.64
N ASP A 148 -13.58 5.60 6.31
CA ASP A 148 -13.05 4.83 7.43
C ASP A 148 -12.01 3.83 6.93
N TRP A 149 -10.91 3.68 7.66
CA TRP A 149 -9.79 2.85 7.24
C TRP A 149 -10.18 1.37 7.01
N ARG A 150 -11.26 0.88 7.63
CA ARG A 150 -11.79 -0.49 7.44
C ARG A 150 -12.20 -0.79 6.00
N VAL A 151 -12.34 0.24 5.17
CA VAL A 151 -12.48 0.07 3.71
C VAL A 151 -11.34 -0.76 3.13
N LEU A 152 -10.12 -0.62 3.66
CA LEU A 152 -8.95 -1.37 3.23
C LEU A 152 -9.10 -2.87 3.50
N GLU A 153 -9.66 -3.27 4.65
CA GLU A 153 -9.91 -4.68 4.97
C GLU A 153 -10.87 -5.29 3.95
N THR A 154 -12.01 -4.63 3.71
CA THR A 154 -13.02 -5.15 2.79
C THR A 154 -12.53 -5.17 1.34
N ILE A 155 -11.75 -4.17 0.91
CA ILE A 155 -11.11 -4.20 -0.42
C ILE A 155 -10.14 -5.39 -0.52
N THR A 156 -9.30 -5.58 0.48
CA THR A 156 -8.33 -6.69 0.54
C THR A 156 -9.05 -8.05 0.46
N GLU A 157 -10.09 -8.24 1.26
CA GLU A 157 -10.92 -9.45 1.24
C GLU A 157 -11.59 -9.67 -0.12
N GLN A 158 -12.11 -8.62 -0.75
CA GLN A 158 -12.74 -8.72 -2.07
C GLN A 158 -11.73 -9.05 -3.18
N GLU A 159 -10.53 -8.46 -3.13
CA GLU A 159 -9.47 -8.70 -4.11
C GLU A 159 -8.82 -10.08 -3.96
N LEU A 160 -8.82 -10.66 -2.75
CA LEU A 160 -8.39 -12.04 -2.51
C LEU A 160 -9.39 -13.09 -3.00
N GLN A 161 -10.65 -12.72 -3.23
CA GLN A 161 -11.66 -13.64 -3.73
C GLN A 161 -11.57 -13.80 -5.26
N GLU A 162 -11.40 -15.02 -5.73
CA GLU A 162 -11.36 -15.34 -7.17
C GLU A 162 -12.67 -15.02 -7.92
N LYS A 163 -13.78 -14.96 -7.19
CA LYS A 163 -15.10 -14.61 -7.74
C LYS A 163 -15.53 -13.28 -7.16
N PRO A 164 -15.94 -12.30 -7.99
CA PRO A 164 -16.47 -11.05 -7.49
C PRO A 164 -17.71 -11.37 -6.66
N ALA A 165 -17.60 -11.25 -5.34
CA ALA A 165 -18.77 -11.33 -4.48
C ALA A 165 -19.78 -10.31 -5.00
N ARG A 166 -21.04 -10.73 -5.17
CA ARG A 166 -22.17 -9.80 -5.30
C ARG A 166 -22.38 -9.12 -3.95
N GLY A 167 -21.42 -8.28 -3.57
CA GLY A 167 -21.31 -7.62 -2.29
C GLY A 167 -21.56 -6.12 -2.41
N LYS A 168 -21.86 -5.49 -1.27
CA LYS A 168 -21.97 -4.04 -1.16
C LYS A 168 -20.62 -3.40 -1.50
N ASP A 169 -20.67 -2.35 -2.32
CA ASP A 169 -19.52 -1.50 -2.65
C ASP A 169 -18.83 -1.01 -1.36
N PRO A 170 -17.57 -1.41 -1.09
CA PRO A 170 -16.87 -1.08 0.15
C PRO A 170 -16.74 0.43 0.33
N TRP A 171 -16.55 1.18 -0.76
CA TRP A 171 -16.43 2.63 -0.72
C TRP A 171 -17.68 3.29 -0.16
N ARG A 172 -18.87 2.83 -0.59
CA ARG A 172 -20.14 3.35 -0.06
C ARG A 172 -20.35 2.97 1.40
N ARG A 173 -19.95 1.76 1.80
CA ARG A 173 -20.13 1.26 3.18
C ARG A 173 -19.34 2.08 4.20
N PHE A 174 -18.13 2.51 3.85
CA PHE A 174 -17.21 3.18 4.75
C PHE A 174 -17.05 4.67 4.45
N TYR A 175 -17.92 5.25 3.64
CA TYR A 175 -17.90 6.67 3.33
C TYR A 175 -18.21 7.51 4.58
N VAL A 176 -17.31 8.45 4.88
CA VAL A 176 -17.44 9.37 6.02
C VAL A 176 -17.87 10.76 5.54
N GLY A 177 -17.34 11.22 4.41
CA GLY A 177 -17.68 12.55 3.90
C GLY A 177 -16.76 13.04 2.77
N LEU A 178 -16.92 14.31 2.44
CA LEU A 178 -16.14 15.04 1.44
C LEU A 178 -15.60 16.32 2.05
N VAL A 179 -14.31 16.62 1.86
CA VAL A 179 -13.65 17.84 2.36
C VAL A 179 -12.86 18.57 1.30
#